data_AF-A0A3S0CGA9-F1
#
_entry.id   AF-A0A3S0CGA9-F1
#
_cell.length_a   1.000
_cell.length_b   1.000
_cell.length_c   1.000
_cell.angle_alpha   90.00
_cell.angle_beta   90.00
_cell.angle_gamma   90.00
#
_symmetry.space_group_name_H-M   'P 1'
#
loop_
_entity.id
_entity.type
_entity.pdbx_description
1 polymer ?
#
loop_
_entity_poly.entity_id
_entity_poly.type
_entity_poly.pdbx_seq_one_letter_code
_entity_poly.pdbx_strand_id
1 'polypeptide(L)'
;MGTVVHAAPAGFRQFHADFRFTVSLLAVLRAVQRHRALCAGGIRLEAELPATQVAVALAIERALKACPPEGSSSEASGDQAFVETLAEVWQQMLASRHMGSDEMLFLRHCRLLERVLERIGRLADEWAGLDRERDRLVSAYSRQLPALTEALGRIRGLCCGIAAIGHCSPFKRTRLFFQCSSAEALLVAANQRYRETAPPIEALVARTAAERLVHVVRAEFLRERVDYPVDDFYRLATEAIDTVFVWIDRVGDDLMGKA
;
A
#
# COMPACT_ATOMS: atom_id res chain seq x y z
N MET A 1 40.74 -25.07 17.56
CA MET A 1 39.89 -23.91 17.20
C MET A 1 39.54 -24.01 15.74
N GLY A 2 38.32 -24.42 15.43
CA GLY A 2 37.78 -24.44 14.07
C GLY A 2 36.30 -24.09 14.17
N THR A 3 35.98 -22.82 13.98
CA THR A 3 34.61 -22.32 14.02
C THR A 3 33.93 -22.78 12.75
N VAL A 4 33.11 -23.83 12.84
CA VAL A 4 32.27 -24.29 11.73
C VAL A 4 31.18 -23.24 11.53
N VAL A 5 31.37 -22.38 10.52
CA VAL A 5 30.33 -21.47 10.04
C VAL A 5 29.30 -22.34 9.33
N HIS A 6 28.24 -22.73 10.03
CA HIS A 6 27.10 -23.39 9.41
C HIS A 6 26.48 -22.44 8.38
N ALA A 7 26.63 -22.76 7.10
CA ALA A 7 25.93 -22.08 6.04
C ALA A 7 24.43 -22.26 6.26
N ALA A 8 23.69 -21.15 6.45
CA ALA A 8 22.24 -21.19 6.50
C ALA A 8 21.70 -21.94 5.26
N PRO A 9 20.72 -22.84 5.41
CA PRO A 9 20.14 -23.59 4.29
C PRO A 9 19.64 -22.61 3.23
N ALA A 10 19.85 -22.94 1.95
CA ALA A 10 19.61 -22.03 0.82
C ALA A 10 18.20 -21.37 0.84
N GLY A 11 17.16 -22.11 1.26
CA GLY A 11 15.80 -21.59 1.38
C GLY A 11 15.62 -20.48 2.44
N PHE A 12 16.41 -20.50 3.52
CA PHE A 12 16.36 -19.42 4.52
C PHE A 12 16.99 -18.12 3.99
N ARG A 13 18.06 -18.24 3.19
CA ARG A 13 18.69 -17.08 2.55
C ARG A 13 17.78 -16.44 1.50
N GLN A 14 17.08 -17.26 0.72
CA GLN A 14 16.12 -16.80 -0.28
C GLN A 14 14.95 -16.06 0.39
N PHE A 15 14.32 -16.66 1.40
CA PHE A 15 13.26 -16.01 2.19
C PHE A 15 13.67 -14.62 2.72
N HIS A 16 14.87 -14.49 3.26
CA HIS A 16 15.38 -13.19 3.75
C HIS A 16 15.58 -12.16 2.62
N ALA A 17 15.99 -12.59 1.42
CA ALA A 17 16.13 -11.71 0.28
C ALA A 17 14.76 -11.22 -0.20
N ASP A 18 13.81 -12.12 -0.42
CA ASP A 18 12.45 -11.81 -0.87
C ASP A 18 11.69 -10.96 0.14
N PHE A 19 11.89 -11.23 1.44
CA PHE A 19 11.29 -10.44 2.52
C PHE A 19 11.80 -9.00 2.46
N ARG A 20 13.11 -8.78 2.32
CA ARG A 20 13.69 -7.42 2.17
C ARG A 20 13.21 -6.73 0.90
N PHE A 21 13.05 -7.47 -0.20
CA PHE A 21 12.52 -6.89 -1.42
C PHE A 21 11.04 -6.50 -1.24
N THR A 22 10.24 -7.33 -0.57
CA THR A 22 8.86 -7.02 -0.21
C THR A 22 8.76 -5.77 0.66
N VAL A 23 9.63 -5.59 1.65
CA VAL A 23 9.71 -4.34 2.44
C VAL A 23 9.93 -3.13 1.55
N SER A 24 10.82 -3.24 0.55
CA SER A 24 11.09 -2.16 -0.40
C SER A 24 9.87 -1.85 -1.28
N LEU A 25 9.17 -2.89 -1.76
CA LEU A 25 7.94 -2.75 -2.53
C LEU A 25 6.79 -2.13 -1.72
N LEU A 26 6.67 -2.43 -0.42
CA LEU A 26 5.72 -1.79 0.49
C LEU A 26 6.01 -0.29 0.66
N ALA A 27 7.30 0.10 0.68
CA ALA A 27 7.67 1.52 0.70
C ALA A 27 7.27 2.23 -0.60
N VAL A 28 7.48 1.59 -1.76
CA VAL A 28 7.00 2.10 -3.06
C VAL A 28 5.48 2.25 -3.07
N LEU A 29 4.75 1.22 -2.62
CA LEU A 29 3.29 1.22 -2.49
C LEU A 29 2.80 2.44 -1.70
N ARG A 30 3.35 2.64 -0.49
CA ARG A 30 2.99 3.76 0.40
C ARG A 30 3.23 5.12 -0.25
N ALA A 31 4.38 5.29 -0.89
CA ALA A 31 4.77 6.57 -1.49
C ALA A 31 3.93 6.91 -2.73
N VAL A 32 3.69 5.94 -3.62
CA VAL A 32 2.84 6.11 -4.81
C VAL A 32 1.37 6.36 -4.42
N GLN A 33 0.86 5.70 -3.37
CA GLN A 33 -0.47 5.96 -2.84
C GLN A 33 -0.63 7.39 -2.32
N ARG A 34 0.40 7.95 -1.67
CA ARG A 34 0.40 9.34 -1.18
C ARG A 34 0.43 10.31 -2.35
N HIS A 35 1.26 10.06 -3.36
CA HIS A 35 1.32 10.89 -4.57
C HIS A 35 -0.03 10.94 -5.29
N ARG A 36 -0.66 9.77 -5.50
CA ARG A 36 -1.99 9.66 -6.12
C ARG A 36 -3.03 10.57 -5.44
N ALA A 37 -3.04 10.59 -4.11
CA ALA A 37 -4.01 11.40 -3.36
C ALA A 37 -3.72 12.90 -3.46
N LEU A 38 -2.44 13.30 -3.47
CA LEU A 38 -2.04 14.69 -3.67
C LEU A 38 -2.44 15.19 -5.06
N CYS A 39 -2.21 14.41 -6.10
CA CYS A 39 -2.67 14.76 -7.46
C CYS A 39 -4.19 14.88 -7.52
N ALA A 40 -4.93 13.95 -6.88
CA ALA A 40 -6.39 13.97 -6.92
C ALA A 40 -7.00 15.17 -6.18
N GLY A 41 -6.38 15.65 -5.09
CA GLY A 41 -6.84 16.85 -4.37
C GLY A 41 -6.57 18.17 -5.10
N GLY A 42 -5.84 18.13 -6.23
CA GLY A 42 -5.63 19.25 -7.14
C GLY A 42 -4.96 20.48 -6.51
N ILE A 43 -5.22 21.65 -7.11
CA ILE A 43 -4.59 22.93 -6.79
C ILE A 43 -4.70 23.28 -5.29
N ARG A 44 -5.78 22.89 -4.61
CA ARG A 44 -5.95 23.17 -3.17
C ARG A 44 -4.85 22.50 -2.33
N LEU A 45 -4.60 21.21 -2.54
CA LEU A 45 -3.50 20.53 -1.84
C LEU A 45 -2.12 20.93 -2.40
N GLU A 46 -2.02 21.26 -3.69
CA GLU A 46 -0.77 21.73 -4.32
C GLU A 46 -0.30 23.08 -3.78
N ALA A 47 -1.21 24.03 -3.57
CA ALA A 47 -0.89 25.36 -3.08
C ALA A 47 -0.51 25.34 -1.59
N GLU A 48 -1.15 24.47 -0.81
CA GLU A 48 -0.92 24.37 0.63
C GLU A 48 0.25 23.45 0.99
N LEU A 49 0.55 22.45 0.14
CA LEU A 49 1.57 21.43 0.41
C LEU A 49 2.55 21.16 -0.76
N PRO A 50 3.13 22.18 -1.42
CA PRO A 50 4.01 21.97 -2.58
C PRO A 50 5.30 21.23 -2.21
N ALA A 51 5.86 21.50 -1.02
CA ALA A 51 7.01 20.79 -0.48
C ALA A 51 6.70 19.28 -0.26
N THR A 52 5.46 18.95 0.08
CA THR A 52 5.01 17.56 0.30
C THR A 52 4.97 16.79 -1.02
N GLN A 53 4.53 17.39 -2.12
CA GLN A 53 4.51 16.71 -3.42
C GLN A 53 5.92 16.35 -3.91
N VAL A 54 6.85 17.31 -3.86
CA VAL A 54 8.26 17.08 -4.23
C VAL A 54 8.88 16.04 -3.31
N ALA A 55 8.64 16.13 -2.00
CA ALA A 55 9.15 15.17 -1.03
C ALA A 55 8.62 13.75 -1.28
N VAL A 56 7.35 13.60 -1.66
CA VAL A 56 6.74 12.31 -1.99
C VAL A 56 7.30 11.74 -3.30
N ALA A 57 7.47 12.55 -4.34
CA ALA A 57 8.11 12.09 -5.59
C ALA A 57 9.54 11.59 -5.33
N LEU A 58 10.33 12.34 -4.56
CA LEU A 58 11.68 11.93 -4.12
C LEU A 58 11.64 10.69 -3.22
N ALA A 59 10.58 10.48 -2.43
CA ALA A 59 10.43 9.28 -1.62
C ALA A 59 10.17 8.05 -2.49
N ILE A 60 9.43 8.17 -3.59
CA ILE A 60 9.23 7.09 -4.57
C ILE A 60 10.56 6.72 -5.22
N GLU A 61 11.33 7.70 -5.69
CA GLU A 61 12.64 7.45 -6.29
C GLU A 61 13.62 6.80 -5.30
N ARG A 62 13.61 7.25 -4.04
CA ARG A 62 14.41 6.63 -2.98
C ARG A 62 13.96 5.19 -2.70
N ALA A 63 12.66 4.93 -2.65
CA ALA A 63 12.13 3.59 -2.43
C ALA A 63 12.51 2.63 -3.57
N LEU A 64 12.42 3.07 -4.83
CA LEU A 64 12.84 2.29 -5.99
C LEU A 64 14.35 2.02 -5.97
N LYS A 65 15.17 3.01 -5.61
CA LYS A 65 16.64 2.84 -5.48
C LYS A 65 17.06 1.98 -4.28
N ALA A 66 16.23 1.91 -3.24
CA ALA A 66 16.50 1.12 -2.04
C ALA A 66 16.15 -0.37 -2.20
N CYS A 67 15.45 -0.73 -3.27
CA CYS A 67 15.25 -2.13 -3.64
C CYS A 67 16.62 -2.83 -3.73
N PRO A 68 16.82 -3.97 -3.03
CA PRO A 68 18.11 -4.61 -2.97
C PRO A 68 18.61 -4.99 -4.37
N PRO A 69 19.86 -4.68 -4.73
CA PRO A 69 20.44 -5.14 -5.98
C PRO A 69 20.65 -6.65 -5.94
N GLU A 70 20.81 -7.24 -7.13
CA GLU A 70 20.86 -8.68 -7.36
C GLU A 70 21.64 -9.48 -6.30
N GLY A 71 21.03 -10.55 -5.79
CA GLY A 71 21.79 -11.73 -5.34
C GLY A 71 22.28 -12.51 -6.56
N SER A 72 23.33 -13.32 -6.44
CA SER A 72 23.95 -14.05 -7.55
C SER A 72 23.12 -15.22 -8.15
N SER A 73 21.79 -15.15 -8.13
CA SER A 73 20.87 -16.16 -8.65
C SER A 73 20.08 -15.66 -9.86
N SER A 74 19.61 -16.57 -10.72
CA SER A 74 18.82 -16.27 -11.93
C SER A 74 17.51 -15.52 -11.64
N GLU A 75 16.94 -15.67 -10.44
CA GLU A 75 15.70 -14.98 -10.02
C GLU A 75 15.95 -13.51 -9.66
N ALA A 76 17.16 -13.17 -9.22
CA ALA A 76 17.53 -11.81 -8.88
C ALA A 76 17.52 -10.86 -10.09
N SER A 77 17.80 -11.39 -11.28
CA SER A 77 17.70 -10.65 -12.54
C SER A 77 16.26 -10.22 -12.86
N GLY A 78 15.26 -11.02 -12.43
CA GLY A 78 13.85 -10.68 -12.59
C GLY A 78 13.38 -9.55 -11.67
N ASP A 79 13.92 -9.46 -10.45
CA ASP A 79 13.59 -8.39 -9.49
C ASP A 79 14.12 -7.04 -9.96
N GLN A 80 15.38 -6.99 -10.41
CA GLN A 80 15.98 -5.76 -10.90
C GLN A 80 15.24 -5.23 -12.15
N ALA A 81 14.98 -6.10 -13.12
CA ALA A 81 14.22 -5.74 -14.32
C ALA A 81 12.81 -5.23 -13.99
N PHE A 82 12.16 -5.81 -12.96
CA PHE A 82 10.87 -5.34 -12.47
C PHE A 82 10.97 -3.92 -11.88
N VAL A 83 11.97 -3.64 -11.05
CA VAL A 83 12.19 -2.31 -10.45
C VAL A 83 12.50 -1.27 -11.51
N GLU A 84 13.33 -1.59 -12.51
CA GLU A 84 13.63 -0.72 -13.65
C GLU A 84 12.35 -0.40 -14.43
N THR A 85 11.54 -1.42 -14.73
CA THR A 85 10.25 -1.21 -15.40
C THR A 85 9.31 -0.33 -14.57
N LEU A 86 9.27 -0.48 -13.24
CA LEU A 86 8.47 0.39 -12.37
C LEU A 86 8.98 1.85 -12.42
N ALA A 87 10.30 2.03 -12.39
CA ALA A 87 10.92 3.35 -12.46
C ALA A 87 10.63 4.04 -13.80
N GLU A 88 10.72 3.32 -14.92
CA GLU A 88 10.37 3.84 -16.24
C GLU A 88 8.91 4.27 -16.31
N VAL A 89 7.97 3.41 -15.85
CA VAL A 89 6.54 3.75 -15.83
C VAL A 89 6.27 4.96 -14.95
N TRP A 90 6.94 5.05 -13.80
CA TRP A 90 6.84 6.20 -12.91
C TRP A 90 7.31 7.50 -13.60
N GLN A 91 8.48 7.48 -14.24
CA GLN A 91 9.02 8.64 -14.94
C GLN A 91 8.13 9.07 -16.12
N GLN A 92 7.61 8.11 -16.89
CA GLN A 92 6.65 8.39 -17.97
C GLN A 92 5.37 9.04 -17.43
N MET A 93 4.89 8.60 -16.26
CA MET A 93 3.70 9.19 -15.62
C MET A 93 3.96 10.62 -15.16
N LEU A 94 5.14 10.93 -14.60
CA LEU A 94 5.52 12.29 -14.24
C LEU A 94 5.63 13.20 -15.48
N ALA A 95 6.30 12.72 -16.54
CA ALA A 95 6.48 13.47 -17.78
C ALA A 95 5.15 13.81 -18.48
N SER A 96 4.16 12.91 -18.37
CA SER A 96 2.84 13.07 -18.99
C SER A 96 1.74 13.53 -18.03
N ARG A 97 2.08 14.00 -16.82
CA ARG A 97 1.08 14.33 -15.79
C ARG A 97 0.09 15.43 -16.18
N HIS A 98 0.51 16.37 -17.03
CA HIS A 98 -0.33 17.44 -17.57
C HIS A 98 -1.05 17.04 -18.86
N MET A 99 -0.81 15.81 -19.36
CA MET A 99 -1.39 15.29 -20.60
C MET A 99 -2.48 14.28 -20.26
N GLY A 100 -3.72 14.76 -20.16
CA GLY A 100 -4.91 13.93 -19.91
C GLY A 100 -5.77 14.47 -18.77
N SER A 101 -6.79 13.71 -18.39
CA SER A 101 -7.65 14.04 -17.25
C SER A 101 -7.08 13.49 -15.93
N ASP A 102 -7.43 14.13 -14.82
CA ASP A 102 -7.07 13.66 -13.47
C ASP A 102 -7.56 12.23 -13.20
N GLU A 103 -8.69 11.84 -13.78
CA GLU A 103 -9.20 10.47 -13.71
C GLU A 103 -8.25 9.48 -14.40
N MET A 104 -7.69 9.83 -15.56
CA MET A 104 -6.71 8.99 -16.24
C MET A 104 -5.42 8.88 -15.44
N LEU A 105 -4.96 9.98 -14.85
CA LEU A 105 -3.80 9.96 -13.96
C LEU A 105 -4.03 9.09 -12.73
N PHE A 106 -5.22 9.19 -12.10
CA PHE A 106 -5.63 8.34 -10.98
C PHE A 106 -5.60 6.86 -11.36
N LEU A 107 -6.14 6.50 -12.52
CA LEU A 107 -6.16 5.13 -13.02
C LEU A 107 -4.75 4.59 -13.31
N ARG A 108 -3.84 5.42 -13.85
CA ARG A 108 -2.43 5.04 -14.06
C ARG A 108 -1.72 4.70 -12.75
N HIS A 109 -1.95 5.49 -11.70
CA HIS A 109 -1.43 5.17 -10.36
C HIS A 109 -2.00 3.84 -9.84
N CYS A 110 -3.31 3.59 -10.02
CA CYS A 110 -3.92 2.33 -9.60
C CYS A 110 -3.26 1.12 -10.27
N ARG A 111 -3.01 1.18 -11.58
CA ARG A 111 -2.33 0.11 -12.34
C ARG A 111 -0.90 -0.12 -11.87
N LEU A 112 -0.16 0.96 -11.58
CA LEU A 112 1.20 0.84 -11.05
C LEU A 112 1.20 0.12 -9.69
N LEU A 113 0.26 0.46 -8.80
CA LEU A 113 0.10 -0.15 -7.49
C LEU A 113 -0.35 -1.61 -7.57
N GLU A 114 -1.23 -1.96 -8.53
CA GLU A 114 -1.62 -3.35 -8.81
C GLU A 114 -0.40 -4.22 -9.16
N ARG A 115 0.50 -3.73 -10.03
CA ARG A 115 1.74 -4.45 -10.38
C ARG A 115 2.65 -4.68 -9.17
N VAL A 116 2.74 -3.71 -8.27
CA VAL A 116 3.51 -3.83 -7.01
C VAL A 116 2.90 -4.93 -6.12
N LEU A 117 1.58 -4.90 -5.90
CA LEU A 117 0.88 -5.91 -5.11
C LEU A 117 1.01 -7.31 -5.70
N GLU A 118 0.90 -7.44 -7.02
CA GLU A 118 1.10 -8.72 -7.73
C GLU A 118 2.52 -9.26 -7.57
N ARG A 119 3.55 -8.40 -7.55
CA ARG A 119 4.93 -8.85 -7.31
C ARG A 119 5.11 -9.31 -5.87
N ILE A 120 4.58 -8.56 -4.89
CA ILE A 120 4.61 -8.97 -3.48
C ILE A 120 3.93 -10.33 -3.29
N GLY A 121 2.76 -10.53 -3.90
CA GLY A 121 2.04 -11.80 -3.85
C GLY A 121 2.85 -12.97 -4.41
N ARG A 122 3.52 -12.77 -5.55
CA ARG A 122 4.37 -13.79 -6.19
C ARG A 122 5.59 -14.16 -5.35
N LEU A 123 6.27 -13.19 -4.75
CA LEU A 123 7.39 -13.45 -3.84
C LEU A 123 6.94 -14.33 -2.66
N ALA A 124 5.73 -14.09 -2.16
CA ALA A 124 5.20 -14.85 -1.03
C ALA A 124 4.70 -16.26 -1.39
N ASP A 125 4.44 -16.57 -2.65
CA ASP A 125 4.08 -17.92 -3.09
C ASP A 125 5.21 -18.92 -2.77
N GLU A 126 6.45 -18.45 -2.76
CA GLU A 126 7.67 -19.23 -2.48
C GLU A 126 7.91 -19.45 -0.98
N TRP A 127 7.18 -18.73 -0.11
CA TRP A 127 7.37 -18.81 1.36
C TRP A 127 6.44 -19.83 2.03
N ALA A 128 5.44 -20.33 1.31
CA ALA A 128 4.37 -21.16 1.85
C ALA A 128 4.77 -22.63 2.02
N GLY A 129 4.12 -23.33 2.95
CA GLY A 129 4.13 -24.80 2.99
C GLY A 129 4.93 -25.46 4.13
N LEU A 130 5.29 -24.70 5.17
CA LEU A 130 6.02 -25.24 6.33
C LEU A 130 5.12 -25.40 7.58
N ASP A 131 4.16 -24.51 7.80
CA ASP A 131 3.27 -24.51 8.96
C ASP A 131 2.05 -23.60 8.70
N ARG A 132 0.87 -24.00 9.20
CA ARG A 132 -0.38 -23.26 9.01
C ARG A 132 -0.34 -21.86 9.62
N GLU A 133 0.30 -21.70 10.77
CA GLU A 133 0.37 -20.38 11.41
C GLU A 133 1.30 -19.45 10.64
N ARG A 134 2.47 -19.96 10.22
CA ARG A 134 3.36 -19.21 9.31
C ARG A 134 2.68 -18.85 7.99
N ASP A 135 1.92 -19.75 7.38
CA ASP A 135 1.18 -19.47 6.14
C ASP A 135 0.13 -18.35 6.32
N ARG A 136 -0.52 -18.28 7.49
CA ARG A 136 -1.43 -17.17 7.84
C ARG A 136 -0.68 -15.85 7.96
N LEU A 137 0.49 -15.84 8.61
CA LEU A 137 1.34 -14.65 8.70
C LEU A 137 1.79 -14.17 7.33
N VAL A 138 2.25 -15.09 6.46
CA VAL A 138 2.63 -14.78 5.08
C VAL A 138 1.46 -14.17 4.33
N SER A 139 0.28 -14.80 4.36
CA SER A 139 -0.92 -14.29 3.69
C SER A 139 -1.34 -12.90 4.18
N ALA A 140 -1.26 -12.66 5.49
CA ALA A 140 -1.56 -11.35 6.08
C ALA A 140 -0.57 -10.28 5.58
N TYR A 141 0.73 -10.59 5.63
CA TYR A 141 1.82 -9.67 5.29
C TYR A 141 1.89 -9.32 3.80
N SER A 142 1.74 -10.30 2.91
CA SER A 142 1.98 -10.12 1.49
C SER A 142 0.72 -9.89 0.64
N ARG A 143 -0.47 -10.26 1.15
CA ARG A 143 -1.71 -10.17 0.38
C ARG A 143 -2.76 -9.30 1.07
N GLN A 144 -3.22 -9.70 2.26
CA GLN A 144 -4.41 -9.11 2.87
C GLN A 144 -4.19 -7.66 3.30
N LEU A 145 -3.13 -7.40 4.08
CA LEU A 145 -2.84 -6.05 4.58
C LEU A 145 -2.36 -5.10 3.47
N PRO A 146 -1.48 -5.51 2.52
CA PRO A 146 -1.15 -4.65 1.39
C PRO A 146 -2.37 -4.31 0.53
N ALA A 147 -3.26 -5.28 0.26
CA ALA A 147 -4.52 -5.00 -0.44
C ALA A 147 -5.43 -4.06 0.35
N LEU A 148 -5.47 -4.18 1.69
CA LEU A 148 -6.23 -3.26 2.55
C LEU A 148 -5.68 -1.84 2.45
N THR A 149 -4.36 -1.63 2.54
CA THR A 149 -3.77 -0.29 2.38
C THR A 149 -4.13 0.32 1.03
N GLU A 150 -4.19 -0.49 -0.04
CA GLU A 150 -4.55 -0.01 -1.36
C GLU A 150 -6.04 0.29 -1.51
N ALA A 151 -6.94 -0.53 -0.94
CA ALA A 151 -8.36 -0.21 -0.92
C ALA A 151 -8.61 1.14 -0.21
N LEU A 152 -8.00 1.34 0.96
CA LEU A 152 -8.04 2.62 1.68
C LEU A 152 -7.36 3.75 0.91
N GLY A 153 -6.25 3.46 0.21
CA GLY A 153 -5.56 4.41 -0.64
C GLY A 153 -6.39 4.89 -1.84
N ARG A 154 -7.21 4.00 -2.43
CA ARG A 154 -8.15 4.34 -3.50
C ARG A 154 -9.29 5.20 -2.98
N ILE A 155 -9.84 4.84 -1.82
CA ILE A 155 -10.81 5.67 -1.09
C ILE A 155 -10.23 7.07 -0.87
N ARG A 156 -9.00 7.16 -0.33
CA ARG A 156 -8.32 8.43 -0.10
C ARG A 156 -8.28 9.30 -1.35
N GLY A 157 -7.75 8.76 -2.45
CA GLY A 157 -7.60 9.54 -3.68
C GLY A 157 -8.95 9.93 -4.31
N LEU A 158 -9.94 9.03 -4.35
CA LEU A 158 -11.27 9.35 -4.88
C LEU A 158 -11.94 10.46 -4.08
N CYS A 159 -11.97 10.33 -2.75
CA CYS A 159 -12.58 11.31 -1.87
C CYS A 159 -11.83 12.64 -1.86
N CYS A 160 -10.49 12.67 -1.96
CA CYS A 160 -9.77 13.93 -2.13
C CYS A 160 -10.20 14.67 -3.41
N GLY A 161 -10.33 13.96 -4.53
CA GLY A 161 -10.82 14.56 -5.77
C GLY A 161 -12.29 14.97 -5.72
N ILE A 162 -13.13 14.24 -4.98
CA ILE A 162 -14.53 14.62 -4.76
C ILE A 162 -14.63 15.88 -3.88
N ALA A 163 -13.88 15.93 -2.78
CA ALA A 163 -13.84 17.09 -1.88
C ALA A 163 -13.30 18.34 -2.57
N ALA A 164 -12.26 18.20 -3.40
CA ALA A 164 -11.70 19.31 -4.17
C ALA A 164 -12.71 19.92 -5.16
N ILE A 165 -13.57 19.09 -5.76
CA ILE A 165 -14.61 19.51 -6.71
C ILE A 165 -15.91 19.93 -5.98
N GLY A 166 -16.17 19.39 -4.79
CA GLY A 166 -17.41 19.57 -4.04
C GLY A 166 -18.59 18.74 -4.56
N HIS A 167 -18.35 17.80 -5.48
CA HIS A 167 -19.40 17.02 -6.13
C HIS A 167 -18.99 15.56 -6.36
N CYS A 168 -19.88 14.63 -5.99
CA CYS A 168 -19.72 13.21 -6.25
C CYS A 168 -20.71 12.71 -7.30
N SER A 169 -20.20 12.42 -8.50
CA SER A 169 -21.02 11.86 -9.58
C SER A 169 -21.59 10.48 -9.21
N PRO A 170 -22.69 10.03 -9.84
CA PRO A 170 -23.24 8.69 -9.63
C PRO A 170 -22.20 7.58 -9.81
N PHE A 171 -21.36 7.67 -10.85
CA PHE A 171 -20.29 6.71 -11.10
C PHE A 171 -19.26 6.68 -9.96
N LYS A 172 -18.81 7.85 -9.48
CA LYS A 172 -17.87 7.93 -8.34
C LYS A 172 -18.49 7.39 -7.05
N ARG A 173 -19.79 7.60 -6.81
CA ARG A 173 -20.50 7.03 -5.65
C ARG A 173 -20.53 5.51 -5.69
N THR A 174 -20.87 4.91 -6.84
CA THR A 174 -20.85 3.45 -7.00
C THR A 174 -19.45 2.89 -6.78
N ARG A 175 -18.43 3.55 -7.32
CA ARG A 175 -17.03 3.15 -7.13
C ARG A 175 -16.62 3.25 -5.65
N LEU A 176 -16.95 4.34 -4.97
CA LEU A 176 -16.68 4.50 -3.53
C LEU A 176 -17.38 3.44 -2.70
N PHE A 177 -18.64 3.14 -2.99
CA PHE A 177 -19.39 2.09 -2.30
C PHE A 177 -18.67 0.74 -2.41
N PHE A 178 -18.26 0.35 -3.62
CA PHE A 178 -17.49 -0.88 -3.84
C PHE A 178 -16.14 -0.88 -3.11
N GLN A 179 -15.41 0.24 -3.10
CA GLN A 179 -14.13 0.33 -2.39
C GLN A 179 -14.31 0.22 -0.87
N CYS A 180 -15.37 0.82 -0.30
CA CYS A 180 -15.70 0.68 1.11
C CYS A 180 -15.97 -0.78 1.48
N SER A 181 -16.83 -1.46 0.72
CA SER A 181 -17.14 -2.88 0.95
C SER A 181 -15.90 -3.76 0.78
N SER A 182 -15.01 -3.44 -0.17
CA SER A 182 -13.75 -4.16 -0.36
C SER A 182 -12.81 -3.99 0.84
N ALA A 183 -12.68 -2.76 1.35
CA ALA A 183 -11.86 -2.47 2.52
C ALA A 183 -12.37 -3.20 3.77
N GLU A 184 -13.69 -3.21 3.99
CA GLU A 184 -14.31 -3.96 5.10
C GLU A 184 -14.06 -5.47 4.98
N ALA A 185 -14.25 -6.06 3.79
CA ALA A 185 -14.01 -7.47 3.56
C ALA A 185 -12.53 -7.85 3.81
N LEU A 186 -11.59 -7.03 3.34
CA LEU A 186 -10.16 -7.20 3.58
C LEU A 186 -9.80 -7.05 5.06
N LEU A 187 -10.43 -6.10 5.76
CA LEU A 187 -10.24 -5.91 7.19
C LEU A 187 -10.74 -7.11 7.99
N VAL A 188 -11.90 -7.66 7.65
CA VAL A 188 -12.41 -8.91 8.22
C VAL A 188 -11.42 -10.04 7.96
N ALA A 189 -10.99 -10.24 6.71
CA ALA A 189 -10.05 -11.29 6.34
C ALA A 189 -8.71 -11.20 7.10
N ALA A 190 -8.13 -10.01 7.20
CA ALA A 190 -6.88 -9.78 7.93
C ALA A 190 -7.02 -10.04 9.44
N ASN A 191 -8.21 -9.82 10.01
CA ASN A 191 -8.49 -10.10 11.41
C ASN A 191 -8.83 -11.58 11.69
N GLN A 192 -9.11 -12.41 10.68
CA GLN A 192 -9.48 -13.82 10.89
C GLN A 192 -8.40 -14.63 11.63
N ARG A 193 -7.13 -14.24 11.54
CA ARG A 193 -6.03 -14.89 12.27
C ARG A 193 -6.17 -14.78 13.79
N TYR A 194 -6.84 -13.76 14.29
CA TYR A 194 -7.01 -13.50 15.72
C TYR A 194 -8.34 -14.01 16.26
N ARG A 195 -8.97 -15.00 15.60
CA ARG A 195 -10.24 -15.58 16.12
C ARG A 195 -10.06 -16.30 17.45
N GLU A 196 -8.89 -16.89 17.66
CA GLU A 196 -8.57 -17.74 18.82
C GLU A 196 -7.58 -17.07 19.78
N THR A 197 -7.08 -15.89 19.43
CA THR A 197 -6.04 -15.15 20.18
C THR A 197 -6.36 -13.67 20.22
N ALA A 198 -5.89 -12.98 21.26
CA ALA A 198 -6.06 -11.53 21.33
C ALA A 198 -5.27 -10.86 20.18
N PRO A 199 -5.88 -9.96 19.39
CA PRO A 199 -5.15 -9.19 18.39
C PRO A 199 -4.11 -8.28 19.07
N PRO A 200 -2.95 -8.05 18.44
CA PRO A 200 -1.99 -7.08 18.91
C PRO A 200 -2.56 -5.66 18.80
N ILE A 201 -1.99 -4.73 19.55
CA ILE A 201 -2.49 -3.35 19.64
C ILE A 201 -2.51 -2.65 18.27
N GLU A 202 -1.52 -2.93 17.42
CA GLU A 202 -1.41 -2.38 16.07
C GLU A 202 -2.60 -2.79 15.20
N ALA A 203 -3.05 -4.04 15.31
CA ALA A 203 -4.21 -4.54 14.59
C ALA A 203 -5.51 -3.87 15.07
N LEU A 204 -5.66 -3.69 16.39
CA LEU A 204 -6.81 -2.99 16.98
C LEU A 204 -6.89 -1.53 16.53
N VAL A 205 -5.77 -0.81 16.60
CA VAL A 205 -5.66 0.60 16.17
C VAL A 205 -5.96 0.73 14.68
N ALA A 206 -5.36 -0.13 13.85
CA ALA A 206 -5.58 -0.13 12.41
C ALA A 206 -7.05 -0.42 12.05
N ARG A 207 -7.68 -1.37 12.74
CA ARG A 207 -9.10 -1.69 12.55
C ARG A 207 -9.98 -0.49 12.86
N THR A 208 -9.83 0.10 14.04
CA THR A 208 -10.64 1.27 14.44
C THR A 208 -10.44 2.45 13.50
N ALA A 209 -9.21 2.72 13.06
CA ALA A 209 -8.93 3.81 12.13
C ALA A 209 -9.54 3.56 10.73
N ALA A 210 -9.43 2.33 10.21
CA ALA A 210 -10.03 1.95 8.94
C ALA A 210 -11.57 1.99 8.96
N GLU A 211 -12.18 1.47 10.02
CA GLU A 211 -13.64 1.52 10.24
C GLU A 211 -14.14 2.97 10.33
N ARG A 212 -13.42 3.83 11.07
CA ARG A 212 -13.72 5.27 11.15
C ARG A 212 -13.64 5.94 9.77
N LEU A 213 -12.60 5.66 8.99
CA LEU A 213 -12.47 6.22 7.65
C LEU A 213 -13.65 5.80 6.76
N VAL A 214 -13.98 4.51 6.73
CA VAL A 214 -15.11 3.98 5.95
C VAL A 214 -16.43 4.59 6.40
N HIS A 215 -16.63 4.76 7.71
CA HIS A 215 -17.81 5.41 8.26
C HIS A 215 -17.95 6.86 7.78
N VAL A 216 -16.87 7.66 7.85
CA VAL A 216 -16.87 9.05 7.35
C VAL A 216 -17.19 9.08 5.85
N VAL A 217 -16.62 8.18 5.04
CA VAL A 217 -16.90 8.13 3.60
C VAL A 217 -18.38 7.86 3.33
N ARG A 218 -18.98 6.92 4.07
CA ARG A 218 -20.40 6.60 3.92
C ARG A 218 -21.32 7.75 4.31
N ALA A 219 -21.00 8.44 5.41
CA ALA A 219 -21.80 9.57 5.88
C ALA A 219 -21.64 10.81 4.99
N GLU A 220 -20.41 11.11 4.56
CA GLU A 220 -20.07 12.43 4.01
C GLU A 220 -19.86 12.45 2.49
N PHE A 221 -19.49 11.33 1.86
CA PHE A 221 -19.09 11.31 0.45
C PHE A 221 -20.06 10.57 -0.48
N LEU A 222 -21.00 9.78 0.06
CA LEU A 222 -22.01 9.07 -0.75
C LEU A 222 -23.25 9.93 -1.08
N ARG A 223 -23.10 11.26 -1.01
CA ARG A 223 -24.09 12.27 -1.40
C ARG A 223 -23.63 13.03 -2.64
N GLU A 224 -24.56 13.66 -3.34
CA GLU A 224 -24.25 14.39 -4.58
C GLU A 224 -23.36 15.62 -4.34
N ARG A 225 -23.73 16.45 -3.35
CA ARG A 225 -22.93 17.60 -2.91
C ARG A 225 -22.10 17.21 -1.70
N VAL A 226 -20.79 17.38 -1.80
CA VAL A 226 -19.85 17.08 -0.73
C VAL A 226 -19.23 18.39 -0.26
N ASP A 227 -19.39 18.65 1.03
CA ASP A 227 -18.79 19.81 1.69
C ASP A 227 -17.98 19.27 2.86
N TYR A 228 -16.79 18.76 2.53
CA TYR A 228 -15.86 18.19 3.49
C TYR A 228 -14.46 18.74 3.14
N PRO A 229 -13.71 19.32 4.10
CA PRO A 229 -12.39 19.88 3.81
C PRO A 229 -11.40 18.82 3.30
N VAL A 230 -10.78 19.10 2.15
CA VAL A 230 -9.92 18.13 1.44
C VAL A 230 -8.69 17.75 2.25
N ASP A 231 -8.14 18.70 2.99
CA ASP A 231 -6.99 18.59 3.89
C ASP A 231 -7.31 17.73 5.13
N ASP A 232 -8.48 17.95 5.75
CA ASP A 232 -8.93 17.13 6.88
C ASP A 232 -9.18 15.68 6.44
N PHE A 233 -9.78 15.48 5.26
CA PHE A 233 -9.99 14.13 4.74
C PHE A 233 -8.67 13.45 4.38
N TYR A 234 -7.76 14.18 3.73
CA TYR A 234 -6.43 13.67 3.40
C TYR A 234 -5.68 13.20 4.65
N ARG A 235 -5.74 14.00 5.73
CA ARG A 235 -5.09 13.70 7.02
C ARG A 235 -5.70 12.46 7.66
N LEU A 236 -7.03 12.43 7.82
CA LEU A 236 -7.77 11.28 8.37
C LEU A 236 -7.43 9.99 7.63
N ALA A 237 -7.49 10.02 6.30
CA ALA A 237 -7.24 8.83 5.50
C ALA A 237 -5.76 8.41 5.53
N THR A 238 -4.84 9.37 5.62
CA THR A 238 -3.40 9.08 5.76
C THR A 238 -3.08 8.43 7.09
N GLU A 239 -3.66 8.93 8.20
CA GLU A 239 -3.53 8.32 9.52
C GLU A 239 -4.05 6.88 9.51
N ALA A 240 -5.23 6.62 8.94
CA ALA A 240 -5.78 5.27 8.84
C ALA A 240 -4.86 4.33 8.04
N ILE A 241 -4.36 4.75 6.88
CA ILE A 241 -3.44 3.93 6.08
C ILE A 241 -2.13 3.69 6.83
N ASP A 242 -1.59 4.71 7.50
CA ASP A 242 -0.33 4.60 8.24
C ASP A 242 -0.44 3.60 9.40
N THR A 243 -1.58 3.53 10.10
CA THR A 243 -1.81 2.50 11.12
C THR A 243 -1.83 1.07 10.56
N VAL A 244 -2.34 0.87 9.34
CA VAL A 244 -2.28 -0.44 8.66
C VAL A 244 -0.84 -0.80 8.30
N PHE A 245 0.00 0.16 7.90
CA PHE A 245 1.43 -0.10 7.68
C PHE A 245 2.15 -0.48 8.99
N VAL A 246 1.83 0.15 10.11
CA VAL A 246 2.35 -0.27 11.42
C VAL A 246 1.93 -1.72 11.75
N TRP A 247 0.70 -2.10 11.42
CA TRP A 247 0.27 -3.50 11.54
C TRP A 247 1.06 -4.43 10.59
N ILE A 248 1.30 -4.03 9.33
CA ILE A 248 2.17 -4.80 8.40
C ILE A 248 3.56 -5.01 9.01
N ASP A 249 4.18 -3.97 9.57
CA ASP A 249 5.50 -4.05 10.20
C ASP A 249 5.49 -5.07 11.36
N ARG A 250 4.46 -5.02 12.21
CA ARG A 250 4.27 -5.99 13.29
C ARG A 250 4.18 -7.43 12.79
N VAL A 251 3.40 -7.68 11.73
CA VAL A 251 3.31 -9.02 11.11
C VAL A 251 4.65 -9.43 10.48
N GLY A 252 5.38 -8.47 9.90
CA GLY A 252 6.72 -8.69 9.38
C GLY A 252 7.71 -9.11 10.47
N ASP A 253 7.63 -8.49 11.65
CA ASP A 253 8.46 -8.87 12.81
C ASP A 253 8.10 -10.25 13.35
N ASP A 254 6.81 -10.60 13.42
CA ASP A 254 6.35 -11.96 13.74
C ASP A 254 6.94 -12.99 12.76
N LEU A 255 6.88 -12.71 11.44
CA LEU A 255 7.43 -13.57 10.39
C LEU A 255 8.95 -13.79 10.49
N MET A 256 9.65 -12.78 10.98
CA MET A 256 11.10 -12.79 11.14
C MET A 256 11.54 -13.33 12.52
N GLY A 257 10.60 -13.68 13.40
CA GLY A 257 10.88 -14.17 14.75
C GLY A 257 11.50 -13.11 15.67
N LYS A 258 11.19 -11.83 15.45
CA LYS A 258 11.69 -10.69 16.25
C LYS A 258 10.71 -10.28 17.37
N ALA A 259 9.56 -10.94 17.42
CA ALA A 259 8.38 -10.64 18.22
C ALA A 259 8.42 -11.27 19.62
#